data_AF-K9TLQ1-F1
#
_entry.id   AF-K9TLQ1-F1
#
_cell.length_a   1.000
_cell.length_b   1.000
_cell.length_c   1.000
_cell.angle_alpha   90.00
_cell.angle_beta   90.00
_cell.angle_gamma   90.00
#
_symmetry.space_group_name_H-M   'P 1'
#
loop_
_entity.id
_entity.type
_entity.pdbx_description
1 polymer ?
#
loop_
_entity_poly.entity_id
_entity_poly.type
_entity_poly.pdbx_seq_one_letter_code
_entity_poly.pdbx_strand_id
1 'polypeptide(L)' 'MQVERLILETDGLGNLKQIPKLPPNKQVEVIFRVLDDAKDSAIKRRIPHPDLAGKITILSDNIMDSVPESDWELLQ' A
#
# COMPACT_ATOMS: atom_id res chain seq x y z
N MET A 1 -3.30 10.62 20.51
CA MET A 1 -2.18 11.14 19.69
C MET A 1 -2.66 11.14 18.25
N GLN A 2 -2.87 12.31 17.63
CA GLN A 2 -3.35 12.42 16.24
C GLN A 2 -2.15 12.44 15.30
N VAL A 3 -2.11 11.52 14.35
CA VAL A 3 -1.07 11.44 13.32
C VAL A 3 -1.74 11.63 11.97
N GLU A 4 -1.35 12.67 11.25
CA GLU A 4 -1.80 12.90 9.88
C GLU A 4 -0.77 12.34 8.90
N ARG A 5 -1.19 11.45 8.00
CA ARG A 5 -0.36 10.97 6.91
C ARG A 5 -0.43 11.95 5.75
N LEU A 6 0.71 12.59 5.45
CA LEU A 6 0.86 13.47 4.30
C LEU A 6 1.82 12.83 3.28
N ILE A 7 1.46 12.85 2.00
CA ILE A 7 2.33 12.43 0.89
C ILE A 7 2.90 13.70 0.25
N LEU A 8 4.22 13.79 0.17
CA LEU A 8 4.95 14.91 -0.41
C LEU A 8 5.80 14.43 -1.58
N GLU A 9 5.90 15.26 -2.61
CA GLU A 9 6.73 14.99 -3.78
C GLU A 9 8.05 15.75 -3.69
N THR A 10 9.12 15.14 -4.18
CA THR A 10 10.42 15.78 -4.37
C THR A 10 10.61 16.23 -5.82
N ASP A 11 11.42 17.28 -6.02
CA ASP A 11 11.89 17.72 -7.33
C ASP A 11 13.09 16.88 -7.80
N GLY A 12 13.61 17.21 -9.00
CA GLY A 12 14.76 16.50 -9.58
C GLY A 12 16.09 16.67 -8.83
N LEU A 13 16.14 17.56 -7.83
CA LEU A 13 17.29 17.78 -6.95
C LEU A 13 17.06 17.18 -5.55
N GLY A 14 15.90 16.56 -5.31
CA GLY A 14 15.54 15.95 -4.03
C GLY A 14 14.91 16.92 -3.02
N ASN A 15 14.58 18.15 -3.41
CA ASN A 15 13.89 19.09 -2.51
C ASN A 15 12.39 18.80 -2.49
N LEU A 16 11.73 19.01 -1.34
CA LEU A 16 10.27 18.97 -1.28
C LEU A 16 9.68 20.08 -2.18
N LYS A 17 8.77 19.72 -3.08
CA LYS A 17 8.07 20.69 -3.94
C LYS A 17 7.23 21.69 -3.15
N GLN A 18 6.74 21.28 -1.99
CA GLN A 18 5.96 22.12 -1.09
C GLN A 18 6.27 21.79 0.36
N ILE A 19 6.33 22.82 1.21
CA ILE A 19 6.50 22.69 2.66
C ILE A 19 5.12 22.80 3.30
N PRO A 20 4.64 21.77 4.02
CA PRO A 20 3.36 21.84 4.69
C PRO A 20 3.38 22.85 5.84
N LYS A 21 2.24 23.48 6.11
CA LYS A 21 2.08 24.40 7.23
C LYS A 21 2.03 23.61 8.54
N LEU A 22 2.98 23.88 9.43
CA LEU A 22 3.06 23.26 10.75
C LEU A 22 2.30 24.08 11.81
N PRO A 23 1.83 23.45 12.90
CA PRO A 23 1.19 24.16 14.00
C PRO A 23 2.16 25.10 14.72
N PRO A 24 1.70 26.29 15.15
CA PRO A 24 2.55 27.27 15.80
C PRO A 24 2.99 26.81 17.19
N ASN A 25 4.27 27.05 17.53
CA ASN A 25 4.86 26.78 18.86
C ASN A 25 4.72 25.32 19.34
N LYS A 26 4.82 24.35 18.42
CA LYS A 26 4.79 22.92 18.74
C LYS A 26 6.06 22.22 18.27
N GLN A 27 6.48 21.19 19.02
CA GLN A 27 7.48 20.24 18.55
C GLN A 27 6.79 19.20 17.67
N VAL A 28 7.41 18.89 16.53
CA VAL A 28 6.89 17.95 15.54
C VAL A 28 7.98 16.92 15.24
N GLU A 29 7.64 15.65 15.34
CA GLU A 29 8.47 14.54 14.89
C GLU A 29 8.06 14.18 13.45
N VAL A 30 9.04 14.00 12.56
CA VAL A 30 8.79 13.72 11.14
C VAL A 30 9.56 12.48 10.72
N ILE A 31 8.87 11.54 10.07
CA ILE A 31 9.45 10.32 9.52
C ILE A 31 9.29 10.36 8.00
N PHE A 32 10.40 10.35 7.27
CA PHE A 32 10.39 10.26 5.81
C PHE A 32 10.48 8.81 5.35
N ARG A 33 9.54 8.40 4.49
CA ARG A 33 9.57 7.12 3.79
C ARG A 33 9.49 7.39 2.29
N VAL A 34 10.52 6.97 1.55
CA VAL A 34 10.49 7.00 0.07
C VAL A 34 9.45 5.99 -0.41
N LEU A 35 8.45 6.46 -1.15
CA LEU A 35 7.26 5.67 -1.51
C LEU A 35 7.36 4.93 -2.84
N ASP A 36 8.36 5.20 -3.69
CA ASP A 36 8.91 4.33 -4.74
C ASP A 36 9.91 5.13 -5.61
N ASP A 37 10.96 4.48 -6.13
CA ASP A 37 11.72 4.98 -7.27
C ASP A 37 10.79 4.91 -8.49
N ALA A 38 10.65 5.99 -9.26
CA ALA A 38 9.77 6.05 -10.44
C ALA A 38 10.17 5.10 -11.60
N LYS A 39 10.99 4.08 -11.33
CA LYS A 39 11.47 3.08 -12.28
C LYS A 39 11.67 1.75 -11.55
N ASP A 40 10.57 1.02 -11.32
CA ASP A 40 10.51 -0.44 -11.50
C ASP A 40 9.19 -0.99 -10.94
N SER A 41 8.10 -0.73 -11.66
CA SER A 41 7.06 -1.74 -11.76
C SER A 41 6.36 -1.60 -13.11
N ALA A 42 7.05 -2.07 -14.16
CA ALA A 42 6.35 -3.02 -15.00
C ALA A 42 5.85 -4.10 -14.03
N ILE A 43 4.62 -3.95 -13.53
CA ILE A 43 4.00 -4.89 -12.61
C ILE A 43 4.14 -6.23 -13.31
N LYS A 44 5.11 -7.04 -12.87
CA LYS A 44 5.27 -8.41 -13.33
C LYS A 44 3.95 -9.06 -12.94
N ARG A 45 3.03 -9.13 -13.89
CA ARG A 45 1.70 -9.68 -13.68
C ARG A 45 1.93 -11.04 -13.05
N ARG A 46 1.45 -11.22 -11.82
CA ARG A 46 1.63 -12.48 -11.09
C ARG A 46 0.98 -13.56 -11.95
N ILE A 47 1.82 -14.38 -12.55
CA ILE A 47 1.38 -15.58 -13.27
C ILE A 47 1.53 -16.76 -12.33
N PRO A 48 0.62 -17.74 -12.38
CA PRO A 48 0.81 -19.00 -11.70
C PRO A 48 2.14 -19.64 -12.10
N HIS A 49 2.70 -20.48 -11.23
CA HIS A 49 3.84 -21.33 -11.60
C HIS A 49 3.54 -22.05 -12.93
N PRO A 50 4.50 -22.23 -13.86
CA PRO A 50 4.26 -22.82 -15.17
C PRO A 50 3.54 -24.17 -15.13
N ASP A 51 3.75 -24.93 -14.06
CA ASP A 51 3.10 -26.22 -13.86
C ASP A 51 1.59 -26.12 -13.56
N LEU A 52 1.12 -24.97 -13.07
CA LEU A 52 -0.27 -24.70 -12.73
C LEU A 52 -0.99 -23.87 -13.80
N ALA A 53 -0.24 -23.08 -14.58
CA ALA A 53 -0.78 -22.22 -15.62
C ALA A 53 -1.57 -23.05 -16.66
N GLY A 54 -2.85 -22.74 -16.85
CA GLY A 54 -3.73 -23.42 -17.81
C GLY A 54 -4.26 -24.79 -17.37
N LYS A 55 -3.86 -25.30 -16.19
CA LYS A 55 -4.34 -26.59 -15.64
C LYS A 55 -5.45 -26.45 -14.60
N ILE A 56 -5.78 -25.21 -14.21
CA ILE A 56 -6.79 -24.91 -13.19
C ILE A 56 -8.05 -24.38 -13.88
N THR A 57 -9.18 -25.03 -13.63
CA THR A 57 -10.52 -24.54 -13.99
C THR A 57 -11.18 -23.98 -12.74
N ILE A 58 -11.54 -22.70 -12.76
CA ILE A 58 -12.36 -22.12 -11.70
C ILE A 58 -13.80 -22.54 -11.97
N LEU A 59 -14.34 -23.38 -11.08
CA LEU A 59 -15.74 -23.80 -11.07
C LEU A 59 -16.55 -22.71 -10.36
N SER A 60 -17.04 -21.73 -11.12
CA SER A 60 -17.76 -20.55 -10.60
C SER A 60 -19.07 -20.87 -9.87
N ASP A 61 -19.54 -22.10 -9.97
CA ASP A 61 -20.73 -22.66 -9.29
C ASP A 61 -20.46 -23.09 -7.84
N ASN A 62 -19.19 -23.13 -7.41
CA ASN A 62 -18.80 -23.55 -6.06
C ASN A 62 -17.77 -22.59 -5.42
N ILE A 63 -18.02 -21.28 -5.56
CA ILE A 63 -17.30 -20.25 -4.81
C ILE A 63 -17.97 -20.16 -3.43
N MET A 64 -17.28 -20.63 -2.39
CA MET A 64 -17.76 -20.45 -1.02
C MET A 64 -17.38 -19.06 -0.53
N ASP A 65 -18.37 -18.32 -0.04
CA ASP A 65 -18.12 -17.07 0.67
C ASP A 65 -17.44 -17.37 2.00
N SER A 66 -16.45 -16.57 2.35
CA SER A 66 -15.89 -16.60 3.71
C SER A 66 -16.92 -16.08 4.70
N VAL A 67 -16.83 -16.52 5.95
CA VAL A 67 -17.55 -15.87 7.06
C VAL A 67 -17.17 -14.38 7.14
N PRO A 68 -18.10 -13.49 7.52
CA PRO A 68 -17.83 -12.06 7.62
C PRO A 68 -16.70 -11.78 8.62
N GLU A 69 -15.98 -10.67 8.41
CA GLU A 69 -14.83 -10.28 9.24
C GLU A 69 -15.15 -10.19 10.73
N SER A 70 -16.40 -9.86 11.08
CA SER A 70 -16.92 -9.84 12.46
C SER A 70 -16.79 -11.18 13.19
N ASP A 71 -16.80 -12.28 12.43
CA ASP A 71 -16.80 -13.64 12.94
C ASP A 71 -15.37 -14.20 12.97
N TRP A 72 -14.38 -13.38 12.65
CA TRP A 72 -12.97 -13.76 12.73
C TRP A 72 -12.50 -13.53 14.16
N GLU A 73 -11.91 -14.55 14.78
CA GLU A 73 -11.30 -14.46 16.12
C GLU A 73 -9.98 -13.66 16.08
N LEU A 74 -10.04 -12.42 15.62
CA LEU A 74 -8.91 -11.49 15.62
C LEU A 74 -8.69 -10.99 17.04
N LEU A 75 -7.47 -11.14 17.55
CA LEU A 75 -7.06 -10.53 18.81
C LEU A 75 -7.08 -9.00 18.62
N GLN A 76 -7.99 -8.34 19.34
CA GLN A 76 -8.11 -6.88 19.40
C GLN A 76 -6.91 -6.24 20.12
#